data_AF-A0A1L9S213-F1
#
_entry.id   AF-A0A1L9S213-F1
#
_cell.length_a   1.000
_cell.length_b   1.000
_cell.length_c   1.000
_cell.angle_alpha   90.00
_cell.angle_beta   90.00
_cell.angle_gamma   90.00
#
_symmetry.space_group_name_H-M   'P 1'
#
loop_
_entity.id
_entity.type
_entity.pdbx_description
1 polymer ?
#
loop_
_entity_poly.entity_id
_entity_poly.type
_entity_poly.pdbx_seq_one_letter_code
_entity_poly.pdbx_strand_id
1 'polypeptide(L)'
;MKFSICLSRKAKDQEKKRNGTLAKSKNLRKLLPLLTSDLDIKEKWEIIRIAFQKNGVGNPDMEWLETQLEQVGEYTMAQGIRFIEWIADPKKDIPSWCQKIVEMDIQGRQIVQREIYVQEEMQALQKQLELTPSNPKETAARLTAVEEEASSLNEAFWAYRRQLWKLTSNMGRSPPSQALTTTRQNPD
;
A
#
# COMPACT_ATOMS: atom_id res chain seq x y z
N MET A 1 -8.55 -32.38 -36.63
CA MET A 1 -8.11 -32.08 -35.26
C MET A 1 -6.59 -32.28 -35.08
N LYS A 2 -5.71 -31.43 -35.63
CA LYS A 2 -4.24 -31.51 -35.43
C LYS A 2 -3.59 -30.21 -34.91
N PHE A 3 -4.36 -29.14 -34.75
CA PHE A 3 -3.84 -27.83 -34.33
C PHE A 3 -3.65 -27.69 -32.80
N SER A 4 -4.38 -28.47 -31.98
CA SER A 4 -4.34 -28.34 -30.51
C SER A 4 -3.04 -28.87 -29.86
N ILE A 5 -2.40 -29.89 -30.45
CA ILE A 5 -1.19 -30.52 -29.90
C ILE A 5 0.06 -29.64 -30.12
N CYS A 6 0.07 -28.79 -31.15
CA CYS A 6 1.23 -27.96 -31.51
C CYS A 6 1.38 -26.72 -30.60
N LEU A 7 0.25 -26.13 -30.16
CA LEU A 7 0.23 -25.02 -29.21
C LEU A 7 0.74 -25.45 -27.83
N SER A 8 0.38 -26.66 -27.38
CA SER A 8 0.83 -27.22 -26.10
C SER A 8 2.34 -27.49 -26.05
N ARG A 9 2.97 -27.90 -27.17
CA ARG A 9 4.43 -28.08 -27.24
C ARG A 9 5.20 -26.76 -27.21
N LYS A 10 4.74 -25.75 -27.96
CA LYS A 10 5.38 -24.43 -27.97
C LYS A 10 5.32 -23.74 -26.60
N ALA A 11 4.20 -23.86 -25.89
CA ALA A 11 4.06 -23.37 -24.52
C ALA A 11 5.03 -24.07 -23.55
N LYS A 12 5.10 -25.40 -23.60
CA LYS A 12 6.03 -26.20 -22.78
C LYS A 12 7.50 -25.93 -23.08
N ASP A 13 7.86 -25.67 -24.34
CA ASP A 13 9.22 -25.33 -24.74
C ASP A 13 9.61 -23.90 -24.34
N GLN A 14 8.66 -22.96 -24.35
CA GLN A 14 8.85 -21.61 -23.79
C GLN A 14 9.01 -21.65 -22.27
N GLU A 15 8.18 -22.42 -21.57
CA GLU A 15 8.25 -22.61 -20.11
C GLU A 15 9.58 -23.27 -19.71
N LYS A 16 10.04 -24.28 -20.46
CA LYS A 16 11.35 -24.92 -20.25
C LYS A 16 12.53 -23.98 -20.54
N LYS A 17 12.42 -23.12 -21.57
CA LYS A 17 13.42 -22.06 -21.85
C LYS A 17 13.41 -20.96 -20.78
N ARG A 18 12.24 -20.55 -20.28
CA ARG A 18 12.06 -19.59 -19.18
C ARG A 18 12.71 -20.14 -17.91
N ASN A 19 12.37 -21.37 -17.51
CA ASN A 19 12.95 -22.05 -16.35
C ASN A 19 14.47 -22.26 -16.48
N GLY A 20 14.96 -22.55 -17.69
CA GLY A 20 16.40 -22.64 -17.97
C GLY A 20 17.14 -21.29 -17.89
N THR A 21 16.48 -20.19 -18.24
CA THR A 21 17.03 -18.83 -18.14
C THR A 21 17.06 -18.36 -16.69
N LEU A 22 16.01 -18.66 -15.93
CA LEU A 22 15.88 -18.44 -14.48
C LEU A 22 16.91 -19.24 -13.65
N ALA A 23 17.17 -20.48 -14.05
CA ALA A 23 18.16 -21.33 -13.40
C ALA A 23 19.60 -20.82 -13.59
N LYS A 24 19.91 -20.15 -14.71
CA LYS A 24 21.30 -19.85 -15.12
C LYS A 24 21.70 -18.38 -15.09
N SER A 25 20.77 -17.43 -15.10
CA SER A 25 21.12 -16.00 -15.13
C SER A 25 21.47 -15.48 -13.74
N LYS A 26 22.76 -15.26 -13.47
CA LYS A 26 23.22 -14.38 -12.37
C LYS A 26 22.92 -12.90 -12.65
N ASN A 27 22.54 -12.57 -13.89
CA ASN A 27 22.29 -11.20 -14.30
C ASN A 27 20.82 -10.85 -14.06
N LEU A 28 20.56 -10.06 -13.01
CA LEU A 28 19.22 -9.61 -12.62
C LEU A 28 18.59 -8.68 -13.66
N ARG A 29 19.39 -8.01 -14.50
CA ARG A 29 18.88 -7.14 -15.57
C ARG A 29 18.08 -7.89 -16.62
N LYS A 30 18.34 -9.18 -16.79
CA LYS A 30 17.56 -10.04 -17.70
C LYS A 30 16.19 -10.42 -17.14
N LEU A 31 15.94 -10.15 -15.86
CA LEU A 31 14.65 -10.44 -15.23
C LEU A 31 13.62 -9.34 -15.50
N LEU A 32 14.06 -8.10 -15.74
CA LEU A 32 13.14 -6.97 -15.95
C LEU A 32 12.11 -7.27 -17.07
N PRO A 33 12.48 -7.71 -18.29
CA PRO A 33 11.49 -8.01 -19.32
C PRO A 33 10.53 -9.15 -18.95
N LEU A 34 10.94 -10.07 -18.07
CA LEU A 34 10.06 -11.14 -17.59
C LEU A 34 9.08 -10.60 -16.55
N LEU A 35 9.56 -9.79 -15.61
CA LEU A 35 8.74 -9.21 -14.55
C LEU A 35 7.76 -8.14 -15.07
N THR A 36 8.05 -7.52 -16.21
CA THR A 36 7.12 -6.60 -16.91
C THR A 36 6.25 -7.28 -17.95
N SER A 37 6.34 -8.61 -18.11
CA SER A 37 5.49 -9.35 -19.05
C SER A 37 4.15 -9.72 -18.43
N ASP A 38 3.31 -10.38 -19.21
CA ASP A 38 1.98 -10.89 -18.87
C ASP A 38 2.00 -12.14 -17.98
N LEU A 39 3.14 -12.44 -17.34
CA LEU A 39 3.25 -13.53 -16.38
C LEU A 39 2.28 -13.32 -15.21
N ASP A 40 1.75 -14.44 -14.71
CA ASP A 40 0.95 -14.39 -13.51
C ASP A 40 1.79 -13.87 -12.32
N ILE A 41 1.11 -13.20 -11.40
CA ILE A 41 1.74 -12.63 -10.22
C ILE A 41 2.54 -13.68 -9.44
N LYS A 42 2.06 -14.92 -9.34
CA LYS A 42 2.74 -16.01 -8.66
C LYS A 42 4.04 -16.42 -9.35
N GLU A 43 4.05 -16.40 -10.68
CA GLU A 43 5.25 -16.70 -11.47
C GLU A 43 6.29 -15.59 -11.28
N LYS A 44 5.87 -14.32 -11.36
CA LYS A 44 6.76 -13.17 -11.10
C LYS A 44 7.37 -13.24 -9.70
N TRP A 45 6.58 -13.61 -8.69
CA TRP A 45 7.07 -13.80 -7.31
C TRP A 45 8.10 -14.92 -7.19
N GLU A 46 7.87 -16.05 -7.84
CA GLU A 46 8.81 -17.17 -7.83
C GLU A 46 10.15 -16.77 -8.48
N ILE A 47 10.10 -15.98 -9.56
CA ILE A 47 11.28 -15.40 -10.20
C ILE A 47 12.08 -14.54 -9.20
N ILE A 48 11.43 -13.60 -8.52
CA ILE A 48 12.07 -12.72 -7.53
C ILE A 48 12.66 -13.54 -6.38
N ARG A 49 11.92 -14.52 -5.86
CA ARG A 49 12.39 -15.39 -4.76
C ARG A 49 13.66 -16.16 -5.14
N ILE A 50 13.69 -16.77 -6.32
CA ILE A 50 14.87 -17.49 -6.83
C ILE A 50 16.04 -16.53 -7.05
N ALA A 51 15.77 -15.36 -7.65
CA ALA A 51 16.76 -14.32 -7.90
C ALA A 51 17.42 -13.88 -6.59
N PHE A 52 16.63 -13.63 -5.56
CA PHE A 52 17.11 -13.23 -4.24
C PHE A 52 17.97 -14.31 -3.58
N GLN A 53 17.50 -15.56 -3.56
CA GLN A 53 18.25 -16.69 -2.99
C GLN A 53 19.66 -16.86 -3.58
N LYS A 54 19.85 -16.48 -4.85
CA LYS A 54 21.14 -16.57 -5.53
C LYS A 54 22.06 -15.38 -5.28
N ASN A 55 21.50 -14.21 -5.00
CA ASN A 55 22.22 -12.94 -5.01
C ASN A 55 22.48 -12.37 -3.60
N GLY A 56 21.70 -12.80 -2.61
CA GLY A 56 21.84 -12.38 -1.22
C GLY A 56 21.25 -11.00 -0.93
N VAL A 57 21.22 -10.66 0.35
CA VAL A 57 20.71 -9.36 0.87
C VAL A 57 21.69 -8.23 0.50
N GLY A 58 21.17 -7.07 0.14
CA GLY A 58 21.98 -5.87 -0.16
C GLY A 58 22.74 -5.96 -1.48
N ASN A 59 22.30 -6.81 -2.40
CA ASN A 59 22.89 -6.89 -3.73
C ASN A 59 22.51 -5.65 -4.56
N PRO A 60 23.46 -4.85 -5.08
CA PRO A 60 23.16 -3.64 -5.86
C PRO A 60 22.30 -3.89 -7.11
N ASP A 61 22.36 -5.09 -7.69
CA ASP A 61 21.55 -5.45 -8.84
C ASP A 61 20.08 -5.73 -8.44
N MET A 62 19.79 -6.05 -7.17
CA MET A 62 18.40 -6.13 -6.64
C MET A 62 17.81 -4.74 -6.46
N GLU A 63 18.57 -3.80 -5.88
CA GLU A 63 18.16 -2.40 -5.74
C GLU A 63 17.93 -1.74 -7.11
N TRP A 64 18.79 -2.06 -8.09
CA TRP A 64 18.59 -1.64 -9.48
C TRP A 64 17.27 -2.21 -10.03
N LEU A 65 17.00 -3.50 -9.83
CA LEU A 65 15.79 -4.14 -10.34
C LEU A 65 14.53 -3.55 -9.71
N GLU A 66 14.53 -3.33 -8.40
CA GLU A 66 13.47 -2.63 -7.67
C GLU A 66 13.18 -1.26 -8.29
N THR A 67 14.22 -0.44 -8.48
CA THR A 67 14.11 0.90 -9.05
C THR A 67 13.52 0.85 -10.46
N GLN A 68 13.95 -0.10 -11.29
CA GLN A 68 13.40 -0.24 -12.64
C GLN A 68 11.94 -0.67 -12.65
N LEU A 69 11.54 -1.57 -11.75
CA LEU A 69 10.15 -2.00 -11.62
C LEU A 69 9.25 -0.84 -11.18
N GLU A 70 9.72 -0.01 -10.24
CA GLU A 70 9.00 1.18 -9.82
C GLU A 70 8.85 2.21 -10.97
N GLN A 71 9.90 2.42 -11.77
CA GLN A 71 9.88 3.35 -12.91
C GLN A 71 8.90 2.94 -14.01
N VAL A 72 8.70 1.64 -14.22
CA VAL A 72 7.75 1.11 -15.23
C VAL A 72 6.35 0.87 -14.67
N GLY A 73 6.10 1.23 -13.41
CA GLY A 73 4.79 1.10 -12.76
C GLY A 73 4.47 -0.29 -12.21
N GLU A 74 5.43 -1.22 -12.20
CA GLU A 74 5.28 -2.55 -11.59
C GLU A 74 5.48 -2.47 -10.06
N TYR A 75 4.67 -1.63 -9.40
CA TYR A 75 4.82 -1.31 -7.98
C TYR A 75 4.73 -2.54 -7.08
N THR A 76 3.82 -3.47 -7.36
CA THR A 76 3.68 -4.72 -6.57
C THR A 76 4.97 -5.54 -6.57
N MET A 77 5.68 -5.60 -7.70
CA MET A 77 6.94 -6.33 -7.80
C MET A 77 8.08 -5.60 -7.09
N ALA A 78 8.15 -4.27 -7.21
CA ALA A 78 9.11 -3.44 -6.47
C ALA A 78 8.92 -3.60 -4.95
N GLN A 79 7.67 -3.54 -4.48
CA GLN A 79 7.32 -3.79 -3.08
C GLN A 79 7.72 -5.19 -2.61
N GLY A 80 7.58 -6.18 -3.50
CA GLY A 80 7.98 -7.54 -3.20
C GLY A 80 9.48 -7.70 -2.96
N ILE A 81 10.30 -6.99 -3.74
CA ILE A 81 11.75 -6.95 -3.51
C ILE A 81 12.07 -6.32 -2.15
N ARG A 82 11.48 -5.15 -1.84
CA ARG A 82 11.66 -4.46 -0.55
C ARG A 82 11.29 -5.36 0.63
N PHE A 83 10.18 -6.09 0.52
CA PHE A 83 9.74 -7.02 1.55
C PHE A 83 10.75 -8.16 1.75
N ILE A 84 11.21 -8.77 0.66
CA ILE A 84 12.19 -9.87 0.72
C ILE A 84 13.51 -9.39 1.31
N GLU A 85 13.99 -8.21 0.94
CA GLU A 85 15.18 -7.61 1.53
C GLU A 85 15.01 -7.37 3.03
N TRP A 86 13.88 -6.81 3.45
CA TRP A 86 13.59 -6.56 4.86
C TRP A 86 13.51 -7.86 5.68
N ILE A 87 12.84 -8.91 5.19
CA ILE A 87 12.75 -10.18 5.93
C ILE A 87 14.09 -10.92 5.98
N ALA A 88 14.98 -10.69 5.02
CA ALA A 88 16.25 -11.39 4.96
C ALA A 88 17.34 -10.67 5.77
N ASP A 89 17.17 -9.40 6.11
CA ASP A 89 18.08 -8.68 6.98
C ASP A 89 18.08 -9.31 8.39
N PRO A 90 19.20 -9.89 8.86
CA PRO A 90 19.30 -10.49 10.20
C PRO A 90 19.21 -9.46 11.33
N LYS A 91 19.39 -8.17 11.02
CA LYS A 91 19.26 -7.04 11.95
C LYS A 91 17.93 -6.33 11.81
N LYS A 92 16.98 -6.89 11.05
CA LYS A 92 15.64 -6.30 10.91
C LYS A 92 15.03 -6.14 12.29
N ASP A 93 14.68 -4.91 12.59
CA ASP A 93 13.76 -4.58 13.67
C ASP A 93 12.53 -3.94 13.01
N ILE A 94 11.36 -4.12 13.62
CA ILE A 94 10.18 -3.36 13.20
C ILE A 94 10.37 -1.97 13.80
N PRO A 95 10.62 -0.93 12.99
CA PRO A 95 10.81 0.38 13.57
C PRO A 95 9.59 0.80 14.37
N SER A 96 9.78 1.34 15.57
CA SER A 96 8.67 1.80 16.42
C SER A 96 7.78 2.85 15.73
N TRP A 97 8.30 3.55 14.72
CA TRP A 97 7.51 4.45 13.89
C TRP A 97 6.46 3.72 13.04
N CYS A 98 6.67 2.47 12.63
CA CYS A 98 5.70 1.70 11.86
C CYS A 98 4.42 1.50 12.67
N GLN A 99 4.55 1.06 13.92
CA GLN A 99 3.42 0.90 14.84
C GLN A 99 2.69 2.23 15.02
N LYS A 100 3.42 3.31 15.27
CA LYS A 100 2.83 4.65 15.41
C LYS A 100 2.08 5.07 14.14
N ILE A 101 2.56 4.74 12.94
CA ILE A 101 1.85 5.05 11.70
C ILE A 101 0.54 4.26 11.60
N VAL A 102 0.52 2.99 11.99
CA VAL A 102 -0.71 2.19 12.02
C VAL A 102 -1.71 2.76 13.03
N GLU A 103 -1.26 3.08 14.24
CA GLU A 103 -2.09 3.72 15.27
C GLU A 103 -2.67 5.05 14.78
N MET A 104 -1.83 5.87 14.13
CA MET A 104 -2.26 7.12 13.52
C MET A 104 -3.27 6.88 12.39
N ASP A 105 -3.08 5.89 11.51
CA ASP A 105 -4.05 5.55 10.46
C ASP A 105 -5.42 5.18 11.04
N ILE A 106 -5.43 4.36 12.10
CA ILE A 106 -6.66 3.99 12.83
C ILE A 106 -7.34 5.24 13.40
N GLN A 107 -6.59 6.11 14.09
CA GLN A 107 -7.12 7.36 14.63
C GLN A 107 -7.71 8.27 13.53
N GLY A 108 -7.00 8.41 12.40
CA GLY A 108 -7.48 9.17 11.26
C GLY A 108 -8.80 8.65 10.72
N ARG A 109 -8.94 7.33 10.57
CA ARG A 109 -10.20 6.69 10.15
C ARG A 109 -11.33 6.93 11.14
N GLN A 110 -11.06 6.83 12.45
CA GLN A 110 -12.05 7.09 13.48
C GLN A 110 -12.57 8.54 13.45
N ILE A 111 -11.68 9.51 13.27
CA ILE A 111 -12.06 10.93 13.14
C ILE A 111 -12.97 11.13 11.93
N VAL A 112 -12.58 10.63 10.76
CA VAL A 112 -13.38 10.78 9.52
C VAL A 112 -14.73 10.06 9.62
N GLN A 113 -14.76 8.85 10.17
CA GLN A 113 -16.01 8.13 10.38
C GLN A 113 -16.96 8.86 11.33
N ARG A 114 -16.41 9.45 12.41
CA ARG A 114 -17.20 10.23 13.35
C ARG A 114 -17.69 11.54 12.74
N GLU A 115 -16.87 12.19 11.92
CA GLU A 115 -17.25 13.39 11.17
C GLU A 115 -18.42 13.11 10.23
N ILE A 116 -18.39 12.01 9.47
CA ILE A 116 -19.50 11.60 8.60
C ILE A 116 -20.78 11.42 9.41
N TYR A 117 -20.71 10.67 10.52
CA TYR A 117 -21.86 10.46 11.40
C TYR A 117 -22.43 11.80 11.94
N VAL A 118 -21.56 12.70 12.41
CA VAL A 118 -21.94 14.02 12.94
C VAL A 118 -22.59 14.89 11.85
N GLN A 119 -22.07 14.88 10.62
CA GLN A 119 -22.65 15.59 9.49
C GLN A 119 -24.05 15.05 9.14
N GLU A 120 -24.22 13.73 9.13
CA GLU A 120 -25.52 13.10 8.89
C GLU A 120 -26.53 13.43 10.00
N GLU A 121 -26.11 13.40 11.27
CA GLU A 121 -26.96 13.77 12.42
C GLU A 121 -27.36 15.26 12.36
N MET A 122 -26.42 16.14 12.01
CA MET A 122 -26.68 17.58 11.84
C MET A 122 -27.74 17.83 10.76
N GLN A 123 -27.61 17.20 9.60
CA GLN A 123 -28.59 17.30 8.51
C GLN A 123 -29.98 16.76 8.91
N ALA A 124 -30.01 15.65 9.65
CA ALA A 124 -31.26 15.08 10.14
C ALA A 124 -31.98 16.02 11.13
N LEU A 125 -31.23 16.62 12.07
CA LEU A 125 -31.76 17.58 13.05
C LEU A 125 -32.26 18.87 12.39
N GLN A 126 -31.53 19.40 11.40
CA GLN A 126 -31.95 20.56 10.61
C GLN A 126 -33.27 20.28 9.89
N LYS A 127 -33.37 19.13 9.21
CA LYS A 127 -34.60 18.71 8.52
C LYS A 127 -35.77 18.49 9.48
N GLN A 128 -35.51 17.99 10.69
CA GLN A 128 -36.54 17.84 11.72
C GLN A 128 -37.10 19.19 12.19
N LEU A 129 -36.24 20.20 12.35
CA LEU A 129 -36.64 21.57 12.69
C LEU A 129 -37.49 22.21 11.59
N GLU A 130 -37.18 21.94 10.32
CA GLU A 130 -37.91 22.48 9.16
C GLU A 130 -39.31 21.88 8.98
N LEU A 131 -39.44 20.54 9.10
CA LEU A 131 -40.67 19.84 8.73
C LEU A 131 -41.75 19.90 9.81
N THR A 132 -41.43 19.47 11.04
CA THR A 132 -42.37 19.53 12.17
C THR A 132 -41.59 19.44 13.49
N PRO A 133 -41.31 20.56 14.16
CA PRO A 133 -40.59 20.53 15.42
C PRO A 133 -41.48 19.96 16.53
N SER A 134 -41.33 18.67 16.83
CA SER A 134 -42.00 18.04 17.97
C SER A 134 -41.52 18.63 19.31
N ASN A 135 -40.25 19.04 19.40
CA ASN A 135 -39.69 19.78 20.53
C ASN A 135 -38.55 20.72 20.05
N PRO A 136 -38.86 21.92 19.55
CA PRO A 136 -37.89 22.78 18.84
C PRO A 136 -36.69 23.19 19.71
N LYS A 137 -36.91 23.41 21.02
CA LYS A 137 -35.83 23.82 21.93
C LYS A 137 -34.81 22.69 22.15
N GLU A 138 -35.29 21.48 22.33
CA GLU A 138 -34.43 20.30 22.52
C GLU A 138 -33.67 19.98 21.23
N THR A 139 -34.35 20.00 20.08
CA THR A 139 -33.71 19.77 18.78
C THR A 139 -32.66 20.85 18.48
N ALA A 140 -32.93 22.12 18.79
CA ALA A 140 -31.95 23.20 18.63
C ALA A 140 -30.72 23.03 19.55
N ALA A 141 -30.93 22.64 20.81
CA ALA A 141 -29.83 22.39 21.74
C ALA A 141 -28.95 21.21 21.28
N ARG A 142 -29.56 20.13 20.77
CA ARG A 142 -28.82 19.01 20.17
C ARG A 142 -28.04 19.44 18.93
N LEU A 143 -28.64 20.27 18.07
CA LEU A 143 -27.96 20.78 16.88
C LEU A 143 -26.69 21.56 17.25
N THR A 144 -26.77 22.46 18.22
CA THR A 144 -25.60 23.20 18.72
C THR A 144 -24.51 22.26 19.25
N ALA A 145 -24.88 21.24 20.03
CA ALA A 145 -23.91 20.26 20.54
C ALA A 145 -23.20 19.48 19.41
N VAL A 146 -23.95 19.12 18.35
CA VAL A 146 -23.41 18.43 17.17
C VAL A 146 -22.50 19.37 16.36
N GLU A 147 -22.83 20.66 16.25
CA GLU A 147 -21.97 21.67 15.59
C GLU A 147 -20.66 21.91 16.35
N GLU A 148 -20.71 21.93 17.68
CA GLU A 148 -19.53 22.00 18.54
C GLU A 148 -18.66 20.75 18.38
N GLU A 149 -19.27 19.57 18.33
CA GLU A 149 -18.55 18.32 18.07
C GLU A 149 -17.89 18.32 16.68
N ALA A 150 -18.59 18.78 15.64
CA ALA A 150 -18.04 18.91 14.29
C ALA A 150 -16.79 19.81 14.27
N SER A 151 -16.84 20.93 14.99
CA SER A 151 -15.73 21.87 15.11
C SER A 151 -14.53 21.22 15.81
N SER A 152 -14.77 20.50 16.91
CA SER A 152 -13.75 19.74 17.65
C SER A 152 -13.10 18.63 16.80
N LEU A 153 -13.91 17.90 16.02
CA LEU A 153 -13.40 16.86 15.11
C LEU A 153 -12.51 17.44 14.02
N ASN A 154 -12.85 18.60 13.46
CA ASN A 154 -12.01 19.29 12.49
C ASN A 154 -10.66 19.68 13.12
N GLU A 155 -10.65 20.23 14.34
CA GLU A 155 -9.40 20.52 15.06
C GLU A 155 -8.56 19.24 15.30
N ALA A 156 -9.21 18.16 15.73
CA ALA A 156 -8.58 16.86 15.93
C ALA A 156 -7.99 16.31 14.63
N PHE A 157 -8.70 16.43 13.51
CA PHE A 157 -8.23 16.04 12.19
C PHE A 157 -6.95 16.79 11.80
N TRP A 158 -6.92 18.11 11.98
CA TRP A 158 -5.74 18.90 11.67
C TRP A 158 -4.56 18.60 12.61
N ALA A 159 -4.82 18.35 13.89
CA ALA A 159 -3.80 17.92 14.84
C ALA A 159 -3.20 16.56 14.44
N TYR A 160 -4.05 15.59 14.13
CA TYR A 160 -3.69 14.29 13.58
C TYR A 160 -2.82 14.42 12.33
N ARG A 161 -3.25 15.21 11.33
CA ARG A 161 -2.53 15.42 10.06
C ARG A 161 -1.12 16.00 10.30
N ARG A 162 -0.99 16.97 11.20
CA ARG A 162 0.32 17.55 11.58
C ARG A 162 1.23 16.52 12.25
N GLN A 163 0.69 15.72 13.16
CA GLN A 163 1.46 14.67 13.82
C GLN A 163 1.90 13.59 12.82
N LEU A 164 1.02 13.16 11.92
CA LEU A 164 1.36 12.21 10.87
C LEU A 164 2.48 12.74 9.98
N TRP A 165 2.39 14.01 9.56
CA TRP A 165 3.43 14.66 8.77
C TRP A 165 4.78 14.70 9.48
N LYS A 166 4.81 15.06 10.78
CA LYS A 166 6.04 15.03 11.58
C LYS A 166 6.63 13.62 11.67
N LEU A 167 5.78 12.61 11.89
CA LEU A 167 6.21 11.23 11.99
C LEU A 167 6.81 10.75 10.67
N THR A 168 6.16 11.05 9.54
CA THR A 168 6.62 10.61 8.22
C THR A 168 7.85 11.36 7.74
N SER A 169 7.99 12.64 8.08
CA SER A 169 9.16 13.44 7.70
C SER A 169 10.44 13.02 8.41
N ASN A 170 10.32 12.36 9.56
CA ASN A 170 11.46 11.87 10.35
C ASN A 170 11.75 10.38 10.11
N MET A 171 11.10 9.74 9.14
CA MET A 171 11.38 8.34 8.80
C MET A 171 12.74 8.24 8.09
N GLY A 172 13.65 7.44 8.64
CA GLY A 172 14.89 7.10 7.96
C GLY A 172 14.62 6.27 6.70
N ARG A 173 15.50 6.38 5.70
CA ARG A 173 15.40 5.61 4.46
C ARG A 173 15.63 4.12 4.75
N SER A 174 14.55 3.36 4.64
CA SER A 174 14.47 1.92 4.92
C SER A 174 13.45 1.27 3.99
N PRO A 175 13.52 -0.05 3.72
CA PRO A 175 12.52 -0.70 2.86
C PRO A 175 11.06 -0.46 3.31
N PRO A 176 10.70 -0.53 4.62
CA PRO A 176 9.35 -0.18 5.06
C PRO A 176 8.94 1.28 4.79
N SER A 177 9.86 2.23 4.94
CA SER A 177 9.56 3.66 4.67
C SER A 177 9.33 3.94 3.18
N GLN A 178 10.11 3.29 2.32
CA GLN A 178 9.95 3.40 0.87
C GLN A 178 8.65 2.73 0.45
N ALA A 179 8.37 1.55 1.01
CA ALA A 179 7.12 0.84 0.79
C ALA A 179 5.90 1.72 1.09
N LEU A 180 5.87 2.33 2.27
CA LEU A 180 4.81 3.24 2.69
C LEU A 180 4.67 4.46 1.76
N THR A 181 5.79 5.04 1.33
CA THR A 181 5.81 6.22 0.45
C THR A 181 5.19 5.89 -0.91
N THR A 182 5.61 4.79 -1.52
CA THR A 182 5.10 4.35 -2.83
C THR A 182 3.62 3.99 -2.76
N THR A 183 3.16 3.29 -1.71
CA THR A 183 1.73 2.96 -1.53
C THR A 183 0.87 4.20 -1.37
N ARG A 184 1.36 5.27 -0.74
CA ARG A 184 0.61 6.52 -0.62
C ARG A 184 0.55 7.33 -1.91
N GLN A 185 1.58 7.22 -2.75
CA GLN A 185 1.62 7.88 -4.06
C GLN A 185 0.79 7.12 -5.10
N ASN A 186 0.71 5.79 -4.96
CA ASN A 186 0.01 4.89 -5.87
C ASN A 186 -0.92 3.97 -5.07
N PRO A 187 -2.05 4.50 -4.57
CA PRO A 187 -3.07 3.67 -3.94
C PRO A 187 -3.69 2.74 -4.99
N ASP A 188 -3.93 1.48 -4.62
CA ASP A 188 -4.64 0.50 -5.44
C ASP A 188 -6.09 0.92 -5.75
#